data_AF-A0A484WVK2-F1
#
_entry.id   AF-A0A484WVK2-F1
#
_cell.length_a   1.000
_cell.length_b   1.000
_cell.length_c   1.000
_cell.angle_alpha   90.00
_cell.angle_beta   90.00
_cell.angle_gamma   90.00
#
_symmetry.space_group_name_H-M   'P 1'
#
loop_
_entity.id
_entity.type
_entity.pdbx_description
1 polymer ?
#
loop_
_entity_poly.entity_id
_entity_poly.type
_entity_poly.pdbx_seq_one_letter_code
_entity_poly.pdbx_strand_id
1 'polypeptide(L)'
;MLEIYTIYGGGMWKTALDAVVTLVGQNTFHTLMRIAGTFGGLAVLFTFIKQRNPMVFVQWLAIFMVITSILLVPKRSVQVIDLSDPAAVWKTDNVPVGLAAIASLTTSIGYKMSSTYDMLMARPDSVTYSKTGMLFGSKIVAETSDFSTQNPQLAQMLPDYVENCVIGDILLNGKYTINQLLNSTDPLTLITSNPSPLRGIFKMTSTTRQFLTCQQAAAEIKALATTDVNPGSATFTWLTRKVFGNKLNGTALLSNAMGESYGYFLLRRHDSCADHEEQHH
;
A
#
# COMPACT_ATOMS: atom_id res chain seq x y z
N MET A 1 0.15 3.99 -24.26
CA MET A 1 -0.67 3.75 -23.05
C MET A 1 -0.68 5.06 -22.27
N LEU A 2 -1.79 5.43 -21.62
CA LEU A 2 -1.86 6.64 -20.79
C LEU A 2 -1.89 6.22 -19.32
N GLU A 3 -1.17 6.95 -18.47
CA GLU A 3 -1.03 6.67 -17.04
C GLU A 3 -1.82 7.70 -16.22
N ILE A 4 -2.58 7.23 -15.22
CA ILE A 4 -3.29 8.05 -14.25
C ILE A 4 -2.76 7.71 -12.86
N TYR A 5 -2.33 8.72 -12.12
CA TYR A 5 -1.79 8.55 -10.77
C TYR A 5 -2.87 8.85 -9.72
N THR A 6 -3.05 7.95 -8.74
CA THR A 6 -3.93 8.15 -7.59
C THR A 6 -3.23 7.79 -6.29
N ILE A 7 -3.54 8.52 -5.22
CA ILE A 7 -2.94 8.30 -3.89
C ILE A 7 -3.51 7.03 -3.24
N TYR A 8 -4.79 6.74 -3.48
CA TYR A 8 -5.50 5.60 -2.93
C TYR A 8 -6.67 5.21 -3.85
N GLY A 9 -7.18 3.98 -3.69
CA GLY A 9 -8.45 3.57 -4.27
C GLY A 9 -8.39 3.26 -5.77
N GLY A 10 -7.27 2.71 -6.26
CA GLY A 10 -7.11 2.36 -7.68
C GLY A 10 -8.23 1.47 -8.23
N GLY A 11 -8.80 0.59 -7.39
CA GLY A 11 -9.97 -0.22 -7.75
C GLY A 11 -11.24 0.61 -7.99
N MET A 12 -11.48 1.68 -7.21
CA MET A 12 -12.61 2.59 -7.43
C MET A 12 -12.46 3.34 -8.76
N TRP A 13 -11.25 3.81 -9.07
CA TRP A 13 -10.95 4.46 -10.34
C TRP A 13 -11.15 3.53 -11.53
N LYS A 14 -10.74 2.27 -11.42
CA LYS A 14 -11.02 1.25 -12.43
C LYS A 14 -12.53 1.11 -12.66
N THR A 15 -13.31 0.92 -11.59
CA THR A 15 -14.77 0.78 -11.71
C THR A 15 -15.41 2.02 -12.33
N ALA A 16 -14.95 3.22 -11.98
CA ALA A 16 -15.44 4.46 -12.57
C ALA A 16 -15.12 4.56 -14.06
N LEU A 17 -13.89 4.24 -14.48
CA LEU A 17 -13.49 4.23 -15.89
C LEU A 17 -14.24 3.16 -16.68
N ASP A 18 -14.40 1.96 -16.13
CA ASP A 18 -15.16 0.87 -16.75
C ASP A 18 -16.64 1.25 -16.93
N ALA A 19 -17.24 1.97 -15.97
CA ALA A 19 -18.59 2.49 -16.09
C ALA A 19 -18.71 3.55 -17.20
N VAL A 20 -17.73 4.46 -17.32
CA VAL A 20 -17.69 5.44 -18.41
C VAL A 20 -17.55 4.77 -19.76
N VAL A 21 -16.66 3.77 -19.89
CA VAL A 21 -16.48 3.00 -21.13
C VAL A 21 -17.78 2.30 -21.52
N THR A 22 -18.48 1.73 -20.53
CA THR A 22 -19.77 1.07 -20.74
C THR A 22 -20.82 2.08 -21.22
N LEU A 23 -20.92 3.25 -20.59
CA LEU A 23 -21.88 4.29 -20.95
C LEU A 23 -21.61 4.87 -22.34
N VAL A 24 -20.35 5.19 -22.64
CA VAL A 24 -19.94 5.74 -23.95
C VAL A 24 -20.06 4.71 -25.07
N GLY A 25 -19.94 3.42 -24.75
CA GLY A 25 -20.12 2.32 -25.69
C GLY A 25 -21.57 2.03 -26.07
N GLN A 26 -22.56 2.57 -25.37
CA GLN A 26 -23.97 2.33 -25.66
C GLN A 26 -24.46 3.14 -26.87
N ASN A 27 -25.34 2.55 -27.68
CA ASN A 27 -26.04 3.26 -28.76
C ASN A 27 -26.81 4.48 -28.26
N THR A 28 -27.32 4.43 -27.02
CA THR A 28 -28.00 5.56 -26.37
C THR A 28 -27.10 6.80 -26.29
N PHE A 29 -25.80 6.63 -26.00
CA PHE A 29 -24.84 7.74 -25.95
C PHE A 29 -24.61 8.34 -27.34
N HIS A 30 -24.53 7.50 -28.38
CA HIS A 30 -24.45 7.99 -29.76
C HIS A 30 -25.70 8.77 -30.18
N THR A 31 -26.90 8.32 -29.79
CA THR A 31 -28.14 9.05 -30.02
C THR A 31 -28.16 10.37 -29.27
N LEU A 32 -27.74 10.38 -28.00
CA LEU A 32 -27.62 11.60 -27.20
C LEU A 32 -26.67 12.62 -27.85
N MET A 33 -25.51 12.16 -28.36
CA MET A 33 -24.57 13.01 -29.08
C MET A 33 -25.16 13.60 -30.37
N ARG A 34 -25.99 12.85 -31.09
CA ARG A 34 -26.70 13.37 -32.27
C ARG A 34 -27.71 14.45 -31.89
N ILE A 35 -28.50 14.22 -30.83
CA ILE A 35 -29.47 15.20 -30.32
C ILE A 35 -28.75 16.47 -29.83
N ALA A 36 -27.66 16.32 -29.07
CA ALA A 36 -26.85 17.45 -28.62
C ALA A 36 -26.27 18.24 -29.80
N GLY A 37 -25.82 17.53 -30.86
CA GLY A 37 -25.33 18.14 -32.09
C GLY A 37 -26.41 18.95 -32.84
N THR A 38 -27.64 18.45 -32.93
CA THR A 38 -28.73 19.17 -33.61
C THR A 38 -29.14 20.43 -32.84
N PHE A 39 -29.28 20.35 -31.52
CA PHE A 39 -29.54 21.53 -30.68
C PHE A 39 -28.39 22.54 -30.73
N GLY A 40 -27.14 22.08 -30.76
CA GLY A 40 -25.97 22.93 -30.93
C GLY A 40 -26.01 23.69 -32.27
N GLY A 41 -26.37 23.00 -33.36
CA GLY A 41 -26.52 23.62 -34.68
C GLY A 41 -27.64 24.68 -34.71
N LEU A 42 -28.78 24.41 -34.05
CA LEU A 42 -29.88 25.38 -33.94
C LEU A 42 -29.48 26.62 -33.13
N ALA A 43 -28.73 26.45 -32.03
CA ALA A 43 -28.23 27.57 -31.23
C ALA A 43 -27.32 28.48 -32.08
N VAL A 44 -26.47 27.89 -32.92
CA VAL A 44 -25.54 28.64 -33.77
C VAL A 44 -26.28 29.40 -34.86
N LEU A 45 -27.30 28.80 -35.47
CA LEU A 45 -28.21 29.48 -36.38
C LEU A 45 -28.82 30.73 -35.74
N PHE A 46 -29.27 30.64 -34.49
CA PHE A 46 -29.80 31.79 -33.76
C PHE A 46 -28.73 32.87 -33.50
N THR A 47 -27.52 32.48 -33.09
CA THR A 47 -26.42 33.45 -32.89
C THR A 47 -25.99 34.12 -34.19
N PHE A 48 -26.04 33.39 -35.31
CA PHE A 48 -25.74 33.93 -36.64
C PHE A 48 -26.76 34.98 -37.07
N ILE A 49 -28.05 34.78 -36.82
CA ILE A 49 -29.09 35.79 -37.12
C ILE A 49 -28.82 37.09 -36.35
N LYS A 50 -28.36 36.99 -35.09
CA LYS A 50 -28.08 38.14 -34.24
C LYS A 50 -26.80 38.89 -34.64
N GLN A 51 -25.71 38.17 -34.92
CA GLN A 51 -24.40 38.77 -35.15
C GLN A 51 -24.07 39.00 -36.63
N ARG A 52 -24.80 38.35 -37.57
CA ARG A 52 -24.57 38.36 -39.03
C ARG A 52 -23.13 38.07 -39.46
N ASN A 53 -22.34 37.46 -38.59
CA ASN A 53 -20.95 37.13 -38.86
C ASN A 53 -20.82 35.63 -39.16
N PRO A 54 -20.47 35.23 -40.40
CA PRO A 54 -20.33 33.82 -40.78
C PRO A 54 -19.19 33.12 -40.06
N MET A 55 -18.25 33.86 -39.46
CA MET A 55 -17.13 33.28 -38.71
C MET A 55 -17.60 32.49 -37.48
N VAL A 56 -18.74 32.84 -36.89
CA VAL A 56 -19.33 32.14 -35.73
C VAL A 56 -19.68 30.69 -36.09
N PHE A 57 -20.17 30.46 -37.31
CA PHE A 57 -20.51 29.13 -37.80
C PHE A 57 -19.26 28.25 -37.95
N VAL A 58 -18.18 28.84 -38.49
CA VAL A 58 -16.90 28.16 -38.66
C VAL A 58 -16.27 27.81 -37.30
N GLN A 59 -16.28 28.75 -36.35
CA GLN A 59 -15.76 28.52 -35.00
C GLN A 59 -16.54 27.42 -34.28
N TRP A 60 -17.87 27.42 -34.36
CA TRP A 60 -18.67 26.37 -33.75
C TRP A 60 -18.41 25.00 -34.38
N LEU A 61 -18.39 24.91 -35.71
CA LEU A 61 -18.14 23.66 -36.42
C LEU A 61 -16.74 23.14 -36.09
N ALA A 62 -15.73 24.00 -36.02
CA ALA A 62 -14.39 23.65 -35.61
C ALA A 62 -14.34 23.08 -34.18
N ILE A 63 -14.95 23.77 -33.21
CA ILE A 63 -15.01 23.31 -31.82
C ILE A 63 -15.76 21.97 -31.71
N PHE A 64 -16.91 21.85 -32.39
CA PHE A 64 -17.70 20.63 -32.41
C PHE A 64 -16.92 19.45 -33.02
N MET A 65 -16.22 19.67 -34.14
CA MET A 65 -15.35 18.65 -34.75
C MET A 65 -14.21 18.26 -33.84
N VAL A 66 -13.54 19.21 -33.18
CA VAL A 66 -12.45 18.92 -32.24
C VAL A 66 -12.95 18.06 -31.07
N ILE A 67 -14.04 18.46 -30.42
CA ILE A 67 -14.58 17.74 -29.25
C ILE A 67 -15.03 16.33 -29.66
N THR A 68 -15.79 16.21 -30.75
CA THR A 68 -16.34 14.91 -31.15
C THR A 68 -15.29 13.99 -31.76
N SER A 69 -14.48 14.49 -32.70
CA SER A 69 -13.57 13.67 -33.49
C SER A 69 -12.21 13.46 -32.84
N ILE A 70 -11.72 14.40 -32.02
CA ILE A 70 -10.40 14.28 -31.37
C ILE A 70 -10.53 13.79 -29.92
N LEU A 71 -11.52 14.29 -29.16
CA LEU A 71 -11.66 13.92 -27.75
C LEU A 71 -12.50 12.64 -27.53
N LEU A 72 -13.60 12.46 -28.25
CA LEU A 72 -14.57 11.38 -27.94
C LEU A 72 -14.42 10.12 -28.79
N VAL A 73 -14.10 10.26 -30.08
CA VAL A 73 -14.00 9.13 -31.03
C VAL A 73 -12.79 8.23 -30.78
N PRO A 74 -11.55 8.74 -30.69
CA PRO A 74 -10.40 7.88 -30.49
C PRO A 74 -10.40 7.34 -29.06
N LYS A 75 -10.23 6.02 -28.96
CA LYS A 75 -10.19 5.30 -27.69
C LYS A 75 -8.76 4.86 -27.39
N ARG A 76 -8.33 4.97 -26.14
CA ARG A 76 -7.00 4.53 -25.68
C ARG A 76 -7.12 3.71 -24.40
N SER A 77 -6.15 2.83 -24.20
CA SER A 77 -5.98 2.09 -22.96
C SER A 77 -5.32 2.98 -21.90
N VAL A 78 -5.90 2.94 -20.70
CA VAL A 78 -5.47 3.68 -19.52
C VAL A 78 -5.02 2.71 -18.44
N GLN A 79 -3.91 3.05 -17.79
CA GLN A 79 -3.41 2.38 -16.61
C GLN A 79 -3.53 3.31 -15.41
N VAL A 80 -4.23 2.87 -14.36
CA VAL A 80 -4.29 3.58 -13.08
C VAL A 80 -3.20 3.01 -12.17
N ILE A 81 -2.32 3.91 -11.72
CA ILE A 81 -1.21 3.63 -10.80
C ILE A 81 -1.64 4.13 -9.42
N ASP A 82 -1.80 3.20 -8.48
CA ASP A 82 -2.13 3.49 -7.09
C ASP A 82 -0.85 3.53 -6.26
N LEU A 83 -0.52 4.70 -5.70
CA LEU A 83 0.68 4.89 -4.88
C LEU A 83 0.62 4.09 -3.56
N SER A 84 -0.58 3.78 -3.06
CA SER A 84 -0.76 2.99 -1.83
C SER A 84 -0.60 1.48 -2.04
N ASP A 85 -0.74 1.01 -3.29
CA ASP A 85 -0.64 -0.40 -3.65
C ASP A 85 0.13 -0.57 -4.97
N PRO A 86 1.47 -0.46 -4.93
CA PRO A 86 2.30 -0.55 -6.13
C PRO A 86 2.31 -1.94 -6.80
N ALA A 87 1.81 -2.98 -6.13
CA ALA A 87 1.62 -4.31 -6.73
C ALA A 87 0.36 -4.38 -7.61
N ALA A 88 -0.55 -3.41 -7.49
CA ALA A 88 -1.80 -3.38 -8.23
C ALA A 88 -1.61 -2.76 -9.62
N VAL A 89 -1.91 -3.53 -10.67
CA VAL A 89 -2.03 -3.00 -12.03
C VAL A 89 -3.50 -2.91 -12.39
N TRP A 90 -4.04 -1.69 -12.39
CA TRP A 90 -5.42 -1.42 -12.79
C TRP A 90 -5.45 -0.93 -14.23
N LYS A 91 -5.99 -1.74 -15.14
CA LYS A 91 -6.09 -1.40 -16.57
C LYS A 91 -7.54 -1.32 -17.00
N THR A 92 -7.85 -0.29 -17.78
CA THR A 92 -9.13 -0.14 -18.47
C THR A 92 -8.88 0.19 -19.94
N ASP A 93 -9.49 -0.60 -20.82
CA ASP A 93 -9.41 -0.42 -22.27
C ASP A 93 -10.61 0.41 -22.77
N ASN A 94 -10.48 0.99 -23.96
CA ASN A 94 -11.55 1.71 -24.65
C ASN A 94 -12.01 3.05 -24.04
N VAL A 95 -11.15 3.74 -23.27
CA VAL A 95 -11.46 5.05 -22.69
C VAL A 95 -11.33 6.16 -23.76
N PRO A 96 -12.29 7.09 -23.88
CA PRO A 96 -12.15 8.25 -24.77
C PRO A 96 -10.89 9.06 -24.47
N VAL A 97 -10.14 9.41 -25.51
CA VAL A 97 -8.85 10.13 -25.38
C VAL A 97 -8.99 11.43 -24.62
N GLY A 98 -10.09 12.17 -24.78
CA GLY A 98 -10.27 13.44 -24.09
C GLY A 98 -10.25 13.29 -22.57
N LEU A 99 -11.02 12.33 -22.06
CA LEU A 99 -11.03 12.02 -20.63
C LEU A 99 -9.66 11.48 -20.19
N ALA A 100 -9.13 10.51 -20.94
CA ALA A 100 -7.88 9.84 -20.60
C ALA A 100 -6.68 10.80 -20.58
N ALA A 101 -6.58 11.70 -21.56
CA ALA A 101 -5.49 12.66 -21.70
C ALA A 101 -5.56 13.75 -20.63
N ILE A 102 -6.74 14.31 -20.36
CA ILE A 102 -6.91 15.32 -19.31
C ILE A 102 -6.62 14.72 -17.93
N ALA A 103 -7.13 13.53 -17.65
CA ALA A 103 -6.88 12.84 -16.39
C ALA A 103 -5.39 12.47 -16.24
N SER A 104 -4.77 11.94 -17.30
CA SER A 104 -3.35 11.60 -17.30
C SER A 104 -2.46 12.82 -17.10
N LEU A 105 -2.72 13.92 -17.81
CA LEU A 105 -1.93 15.14 -17.73
C LEU A 105 -2.03 15.77 -16.33
N THR A 106 -3.25 15.95 -15.83
CA THR A 106 -3.50 16.55 -14.51
C THR A 106 -2.85 15.73 -13.40
N THR A 107 -3.06 14.40 -13.41
CA THR A 107 -2.51 13.53 -12.35
C THR A 107 -1.00 13.34 -12.47
N SER A 108 -0.43 13.31 -13.67
CA SER A 108 1.02 13.23 -13.88
C SER A 108 1.72 14.50 -13.37
N ILE A 109 1.15 15.67 -13.63
CA ILE A 109 1.70 16.94 -13.12
C ILE A 109 1.59 16.97 -11.60
N GLY A 110 0.43 16.64 -11.04
CA GLY A 110 0.23 16.58 -9.59
C GLY A 110 1.21 15.62 -8.92
N TYR A 111 1.37 14.41 -9.47
CA TYR A 111 2.33 13.42 -8.98
C TYR A 111 3.77 13.95 -9.00
N LYS A 112 4.21 14.55 -10.11
CA LYS A 112 5.57 15.12 -10.22
C LYS A 112 5.79 16.26 -9.23
N MET A 113 4.81 17.15 -9.07
CA MET A 113 4.89 18.25 -8.11
C MET A 113 4.95 17.74 -6.67
N SER A 114 4.06 16.83 -6.29
CA SER A 114 4.06 16.21 -4.95
C SER A 114 5.34 15.43 -4.69
N SER A 115 5.84 14.66 -5.66
CA SER A 115 7.10 13.93 -5.50
C SER A 115 8.31 14.86 -5.36
N THR A 116 8.31 16.00 -6.06
CA THR A 116 9.37 17.01 -5.91
C THR A 116 9.30 17.70 -4.56
N TYR A 117 8.09 18.04 -4.11
CA TYR A 117 7.87 18.61 -2.78
C TYR A 117 8.35 17.65 -1.68
N ASP A 118 7.99 16.37 -1.78
CA ASP A 118 8.42 15.35 -0.84
C ASP A 118 9.94 15.16 -0.86
N MET A 119 10.60 15.27 -2.01
CA MET A 119 12.06 15.18 -2.09
C MET A 119 12.76 16.37 -1.41
N LEU A 120 12.17 17.56 -1.49
CA LEU A 120 12.71 18.76 -0.84
C LEU A 120 12.43 18.81 0.66
N MET A 121 11.32 18.21 1.10
CA MET A 121 10.92 18.10 2.51
C MET A 121 11.45 16.83 3.18
N ALA A 122 11.95 15.87 2.42
CA ALA A 122 12.60 14.69 2.96
C ALA A 122 13.89 15.13 3.68
N ARG A 123 13.84 15.07 5.02
CA ARG A 123 15.05 15.08 5.83
C ARG A 123 15.89 13.86 5.43
N PRO A 124 17.24 13.92 5.49
CA PRO A 124 18.12 12.81 5.09
C PRO A 124 17.78 11.46 5.75
N ASP A 125 17.06 11.47 6.88
CA ASP A 125 16.62 10.28 7.61
C ASP A 125 15.13 9.93 7.44
N SER A 126 14.42 10.52 6.47
CA SER A 126 12.98 10.28 6.26
C SER A 126 12.65 9.65 4.91
N VAL A 127 11.92 8.53 4.95
CA VAL A 127 11.45 7.84 3.74
C VAL A 127 10.39 8.70 3.06
N THR A 128 10.61 9.04 1.79
CA THR A 128 9.76 9.95 1.00
C THR A 128 8.28 9.51 1.03
N TYR A 129 7.37 10.43 1.34
CA TYR A 129 5.93 10.15 1.57
C TYR A 129 5.23 9.52 0.36
N SER A 130 5.46 10.05 -0.85
CA SER A 130 4.81 9.61 -2.09
C SER A 130 5.42 8.40 -2.80
N LYS A 131 6.70 8.08 -2.56
CA LYS A 131 7.37 7.07 -3.38
C LYS A 131 7.27 5.66 -2.82
N THR A 132 7.29 5.48 -1.50
CA THR A 132 7.21 4.14 -0.87
C THR A 132 7.21 4.17 0.68
N GLY A 133 7.36 5.33 1.33
CA GLY A 133 7.81 5.37 2.73
C GLY A 133 6.76 5.24 3.81
N MET A 134 5.83 6.20 3.89
CA MET A 134 4.94 6.28 5.07
C MET A 134 3.55 5.72 4.82
N LEU A 135 2.90 5.98 3.68
CA LEU A 135 1.53 5.50 3.43
C LEU A 135 1.48 3.98 3.25
N PHE A 136 2.47 3.45 2.54
CA PHE A 136 2.65 2.02 2.35
C PHE A 136 3.24 1.36 3.62
N GLY A 137 4.23 2.01 4.24
CA GLY A 137 4.83 1.56 5.51
C GLY A 137 3.80 1.48 6.65
N SER A 138 2.89 2.44 6.79
CA SER A 138 1.84 2.40 7.83
C SER A 138 0.86 1.25 7.61
N LYS A 139 0.56 0.91 6.35
CA LYS A 139 -0.27 -0.25 6.03
C LYS A 139 0.44 -1.55 6.38
N ILE A 140 1.74 -1.68 6.08
CA ILE A 140 2.54 -2.82 6.54
C ILE A 140 2.55 -2.89 8.07
N VAL A 141 2.86 -1.80 8.76
CA VAL A 141 2.96 -1.79 10.23
C VAL A 141 1.64 -2.16 10.88
N ALA A 142 0.51 -1.64 10.38
CA ALA A 142 -0.81 -2.00 10.88
C ALA A 142 -1.18 -3.48 10.61
N GLU A 143 -0.80 -4.03 9.47
CA GLU A 143 -1.10 -5.44 9.16
C GLU A 143 -0.15 -6.42 9.85
N THR A 144 1.06 -5.96 10.19
CA THR A 144 2.08 -6.75 10.90
C THR A 144 1.96 -6.65 12.42
N SER A 145 1.29 -5.64 12.97
CA SER A 145 1.00 -5.59 14.41
C SER A 145 0.08 -6.74 14.85
N ASP A 146 -0.82 -7.16 13.96
CA ASP A 146 -1.70 -8.32 14.14
C ASP A 146 -1.11 -9.60 13.51
N PHE A 147 0.22 -9.74 13.57
CA PHE A 147 0.90 -10.91 13.03
C PHE A 147 0.72 -12.14 13.92
N SER A 148 0.22 -13.22 13.32
CA SER A 148 0.20 -14.55 13.92
C SER A 148 0.89 -15.53 12.97
N THR A 149 1.81 -16.33 13.50
CA THR A 149 2.50 -17.35 12.71
C THR A 149 1.52 -18.43 12.25
N GLN A 150 1.66 -18.86 10.99
CA GLN A 150 0.90 -19.98 10.44
C GLN A 150 1.47 -21.34 10.85
N ASN A 151 2.64 -21.35 11.49
CA ASN A 151 3.23 -22.57 12.02
C ASN A 151 2.56 -22.92 13.37
N PRO A 152 1.79 -24.03 13.44
CA PRO A 152 1.04 -24.39 14.65
C PRO A 152 1.95 -24.66 15.85
N GLN A 153 3.19 -25.11 15.62
CA GLN A 153 4.15 -25.35 16.70
C GLN A 153 4.67 -24.05 17.29
N LEU A 154 5.00 -23.07 16.44
CA LEU A 154 5.46 -21.77 16.91
C LEU A 154 4.31 -20.97 17.56
N ALA A 155 3.10 -21.03 16.99
CA ALA A 155 1.92 -20.34 17.52
C ALA A 155 1.55 -20.76 18.94
N GLN A 156 1.80 -22.02 19.31
CA GLN A 156 1.54 -22.54 20.66
C GLN A 156 2.72 -22.31 21.61
N MET A 157 3.96 -22.54 21.15
CA MET A 157 5.13 -22.44 22.03
C MET A 157 5.53 -21.00 22.36
N LEU A 158 5.30 -20.04 21.44
CA LEU A 158 5.76 -18.67 21.62
C LEU A 158 5.01 -17.93 22.75
N PRO A 159 3.67 -17.98 22.86
CA PRO A 159 2.97 -17.36 24.00
C PRO A 159 3.37 -17.98 25.34
N ASP A 160 3.45 -19.32 25.43
CA ASP A 160 3.86 -20.04 26.64
C ASP A 160 5.29 -19.66 27.06
N TYR A 161 6.18 -19.45 26.10
CA TYR A 161 7.54 -19.00 26.33
C TYR A 161 7.59 -17.54 26.80
N VAL A 162 6.79 -16.65 26.21
CA VAL A 162 6.71 -15.25 26.66
C VAL A 162 6.20 -15.16 28.10
N GLU A 163 5.15 -15.90 28.45
CA GLU A 163 4.56 -15.87 29.78
C GLU A 163 5.48 -16.49 30.85
N ASN A 164 6.00 -17.69 30.60
CA ASN A 164 6.72 -18.45 31.63
C ASN A 164 8.22 -18.13 31.69
N CYS A 165 8.84 -17.80 30.55
CA CYS A 165 10.27 -17.55 30.43
C CYS A 165 10.58 -16.05 30.37
N VAL A 166 9.94 -15.28 29.49
CA VAL A 166 10.30 -13.86 29.26
C VAL A 166 9.81 -12.96 30.39
N ILE A 167 8.51 -12.97 30.72
CA ILE A 167 7.96 -12.21 31.84
C ILE A 167 8.59 -12.68 33.15
N GLY A 168 8.83 -13.99 33.25
CA GLY A 168 9.55 -14.59 34.37
C GLY A 168 10.94 -14.01 34.59
N ASP A 169 11.76 -13.89 33.53
CA ASP A 169 13.12 -13.38 33.62
C ASP A 169 13.17 -11.85 33.85
N ILE A 170 12.16 -11.11 33.39
CA ILE A 170 12.01 -9.67 33.67
C ILE A 170 11.70 -9.44 35.16
N LEU A 171 10.69 -10.14 35.70
CA LEU A 171 10.20 -9.85 37.06
C LEU A 171 11.09 -10.40 38.18
N LEU A 172 11.82 -11.50 37.95
CA LEU A 172 12.53 -12.22 39.02
C LEU A 172 14.04 -12.16 38.91
N ASN A 173 14.59 -12.11 37.70
CA ASN A 173 16.04 -12.06 37.48
C ASN A 173 16.54 -10.67 37.05
N GLY A 174 15.65 -9.75 36.67
CA GLY A 174 16.01 -8.39 36.26
C GLY A 174 16.99 -8.32 35.09
N LYS A 175 17.08 -9.38 34.25
CA LYS A 175 18.09 -9.49 33.20
C LYS A 175 17.92 -8.46 32.08
N TYR A 176 16.70 -7.98 31.87
CA TYR A 176 16.35 -6.95 30.88
C TYR A 176 15.01 -6.31 31.27
N THR A 177 14.82 -5.04 30.94
CA THR A 177 13.56 -4.32 31.19
C THR A 177 12.65 -4.34 29.95
N ILE A 178 11.34 -4.11 30.15
CA ILE A 178 10.40 -3.93 29.03
C ILE A 178 10.88 -2.79 28.11
N ASN A 179 11.45 -1.72 28.67
CA ASN A 179 12.02 -0.61 27.90
C ASN A 179 13.18 -1.05 27.00
N GLN A 180 14.10 -1.89 27.50
CA GLN A 180 15.18 -2.44 26.68
C GLN A 180 14.69 -3.40 25.59
N LEU A 181 13.63 -4.16 25.87
CA LEU A 181 13.01 -5.03 24.87
C LEU A 181 12.31 -4.23 23.77
N LEU A 182 11.62 -3.14 24.12
CA LEU A 182 10.90 -2.27 23.19
C LEU A 182 11.84 -1.39 22.35
N ASN A 183 13.03 -1.07 22.87
CA ASN A 183 14.06 -0.28 22.19
C ASN A 183 15.10 -1.14 21.43
N SER A 184 15.04 -2.47 21.54
CA SER A 184 15.96 -3.34 20.81
C SER A 184 15.58 -3.44 19.33
N THR A 185 16.60 -3.41 18.46
CA THR A 185 16.46 -3.66 17.01
C THR A 185 16.20 -5.13 16.68
N ASP A 186 16.53 -6.05 17.58
CA ASP A 186 16.22 -7.48 17.46
C ASP A 186 15.75 -8.03 18.83
N PRO A 187 14.46 -7.86 19.17
CA PRO A 187 13.92 -8.33 20.44
C PRO A 187 13.92 -9.87 20.54
N LEU A 188 13.86 -10.58 19.40
CA LEU A 188 13.85 -12.04 19.37
C LEU A 188 15.21 -12.61 19.73
N THR A 189 16.30 -12.02 19.25
CA THR A 189 17.66 -12.43 19.66
C THR A 189 17.93 -12.05 21.11
N LEU A 190 17.39 -10.94 21.62
CA LEU A 190 17.56 -10.54 23.02
C LEU A 190 16.98 -11.59 23.99
N ILE A 191 15.72 -12.00 23.77
CA ILE A 191 15.05 -12.98 24.65
C ILE A 191 15.61 -14.41 24.50
N THR A 192 16.18 -14.75 23.34
CA THR A 192 16.74 -16.09 23.08
C THR A 192 18.23 -16.23 23.40
N SER A 193 18.94 -15.13 23.67
CA SER A 193 20.40 -15.14 23.90
C SER A 193 20.84 -15.75 25.24
N ASN A 194 20.11 -15.48 26.33
CA ASN A 194 20.47 -15.93 27.69
C ASN A 194 19.26 -16.40 28.52
N PRO A 195 18.47 -17.37 28.03
CA PRO A 195 17.29 -17.87 28.72
C PRO A 195 17.64 -18.56 30.04
N SER A 196 16.78 -18.41 31.06
CA SER A 196 16.97 -19.11 32.34
C SER A 196 16.91 -20.64 32.19
N PRO A 197 17.91 -21.40 32.68
CA PRO A 197 17.96 -22.86 32.55
C PRO A 197 16.98 -23.59 33.48
N LEU A 198 16.41 -22.89 34.48
CA LEU A 198 15.55 -23.47 35.52
C LEU A 198 14.06 -23.40 35.20
N ARG A 199 13.67 -22.53 34.27
CA ARG A 199 12.28 -22.38 33.84
C ARG A 199 12.06 -23.19 32.57
N GLY A 200 10.82 -23.58 32.33
CA GLY A 200 10.48 -24.35 31.15
C GLY A 200 9.02 -24.19 30.79
N ILE A 201 8.71 -24.63 29.57
CA ILE A 201 7.38 -24.67 29.01
C ILE A 201 6.98 -26.12 28.78
N PHE A 202 5.68 -26.36 28.71
CA PHE A 202 5.17 -27.67 28.39
C PHE A 202 4.72 -27.72 26.94
N LYS A 203 5.45 -28.45 26.11
CA LYS A 203 5.05 -28.71 24.74
C LYS A 203 4.13 -29.92 24.69
N MET A 204 3.00 -29.77 24.01
CA MET A 204 2.13 -30.89 23.67
C MET A 204 2.63 -31.50 22.36
N THR A 205 3.34 -32.62 22.43
CA THR A 205 3.49 -33.52 21.27
C THR A 205 2.19 -34.34 21.19
N SER A 206 1.75 -34.75 20.00
CA SER A 206 0.44 -35.33 19.63
C SER A 206 -0.32 -36.22 20.63
N THR A 207 0.33 -36.73 21.67
CA THR A 207 -0.27 -37.54 22.76
C THR A 207 0.42 -37.40 24.13
N THR A 208 1.42 -36.53 24.32
CA THR A 208 2.19 -36.45 25.59
C THR A 208 2.71 -35.05 25.88
N ARG A 209 2.60 -34.61 27.15
CA ARG A 209 3.09 -33.32 27.63
C ARG A 209 4.57 -33.42 27.98
N GLN A 210 5.44 -32.88 27.14
CA GLN A 210 6.89 -32.87 27.35
C GLN A 210 7.31 -31.54 27.97
N PHE A 211 8.05 -31.58 29.07
CA PHE A 211 8.68 -30.39 29.64
C PHE A 211 9.94 -30.04 28.84
N LEU A 212 9.98 -28.84 28.29
CA LEU A 212 11.18 -28.26 27.68
C LEU A 212 11.69 -27.12 28.55
N THR A 213 12.99 -27.07 28.78
CA THR A 213 13.62 -25.91 29.42
C THR A 213 13.55 -24.68 28.51
N CYS A 214 13.53 -23.48 29.07
CA CYS A 214 13.52 -22.23 28.30
C CYS A 214 14.76 -22.13 27.37
N GLN A 215 15.87 -22.77 27.72
CA GLN A 215 17.06 -22.86 26.85
C GLN A 215 16.81 -23.70 25.59
N GLN A 216 16.17 -24.85 25.75
CA GLN A 216 15.81 -25.72 24.61
C GLN A 216 14.69 -25.09 23.77
N ALA A 217 13.69 -24.51 24.43
CA ALA A 217 12.60 -23.80 23.77
C ALA A 217 13.11 -22.58 22.97
N ALA A 218 14.06 -21.81 23.50
CA ALA A 218 14.65 -20.67 22.80
C ALA A 218 15.36 -21.08 21.49
N ALA A 219 16.12 -22.18 21.51
CA ALA A 219 16.79 -22.69 20.31
C ALA A 219 15.78 -23.16 19.24
N GLU A 220 14.72 -23.86 19.67
CA GLU A 220 13.66 -24.33 18.77
C GLU A 220 12.83 -23.17 18.20
N ILE A 221 12.44 -22.21 19.04
CA ILE A 221 11.73 -20.99 18.63
C ILE A 221 12.57 -20.20 17.62
N LYS A 222 13.88 -20.05 17.86
CA LYS A 222 14.78 -19.36 16.93
C LYS A 222 14.82 -20.05 15.56
N ALA A 223 14.94 -21.39 15.53
CA ALA A 223 14.94 -22.15 14.28
C ALA A 223 13.60 -22.03 13.53
N LEU A 224 12.48 -22.17 14.25
CA LEU A 224 11.13 -22.04 13.66
C LEU A 224 10.85 -20.62 13.17
N ALA A 225 11.24 -19.59 13.93
CA ALA A 225 11.09 -18.19 13.55
C ALA A 225 11.94 -17.83 12.32
N THR A 226 13.20 -18.27 12.25
CA THR A 226 14.02 -18.06 11.04
C THR A 226 13.42 -18.74 9.80
N THR A 227 12.70 -19.85 9.99
CA THR A 227 11.99 -20.52 8.90
C THR A 227 10.74 -19.75 8.48
N ASP A 228 9.99 -19.16 9.42
CA ASP A 228 8.79 -18.37 9.15
C ASP A 228 9.08 -17.00 8.53
N VAL A 229 10.24 -16.41 8.81
CA VAL A 229 10.65 -15.11 8.23
C VAL A 229 11.16 -15.25 6.79
N ASN A 230 11.48 -16.47 6.34
CA ASN A 230 11.96 -16.68 4.98
C ASN A 230 10.90 -16.29 3.93
N PRO A 231 11.27 -15.61 2.81
CA PRO A 231 10.34 -15.10 1.79
C PRO A 231 9.45 -16.15 1.08
N GLY A 232 9.70 -17.44 1.33
CA GLY A 232 8.93 -18.57 0.79
C GLY A 232 8.13 -19.35 1.84
N SER A 233 8.09 -18.91 3.10
CA SER A 233 7.35 -19.60 4.16
C SER A 233 5.83 -19.42 3.99
N ALA A 234 5.04 -20.33 4.56
CA ALA A 234 3.58 -20.22 4.58
C ALA A 234 3.12 -18.96 5.32
N THR A 235 3.84 -18.59 6.37
CA THR A 235 3.59 -17.40 7.19
C THR A 235 3.86 -16.11 6.42
N PHE A 236 4.98 -16.02 5.70
CA PHE A 236 5.32 -14.87 4.87
C PHE A 236 4.38 -14.74 3.66
N THR A 237 4.00 -15.88 3.06
CA THR A 237 3.02 -15.91 1.97
C THR A 237 1.64 -15.47 2.44
N TRP A 238 1.21 -15.90 3.64
CA TRP A 238 -0.04 -15.45 4.25
C TRP A 238 -0.03 -13.94 4.51
N LEU A 239 1.05 -13.43 5.10
CA LEU A 239 1.21 -11.99 5.36
C LEU A 239 1.21 -11.20 4.04
N THR A 240 1.92 -11.70 3.03
CA THR A 240 1.91 -11.12 1.68
C THR A 240 0.50 -11.08 1.10
N ARG A 241 -0.29 -12.16 1.25
CA ARG A 241 -1.69 -12.19 0.81
C ARG A 241 -2.58 -11.25 1.61
N LYS A 242 -2.32 -11.05 2.90
CA LYS A 242 -3.07 -10.09 3.73
C LYS A 242 -2.80 -8.65 3.29
N VAL A 243 -1.54 -8.31 3.02
CA VAL A 243 -1.11 -6.95 2.64
C VAL A 243 -1.44 -6.61 1.17
N PHE A 244 -1.16 -7.54 0.25
CA PHE A 244 -1.24 -7.33 -1.21
C PHE A 244 -2.35 -8.12 -1.91
N GLY A 245 -3.03 -9.05 -1.24
CA GLY A 245 -3.98 -9.97 -1.86
C GLY A 245 -3.30 -11.06 -2.70
N ASN A 246 -4.02 -11.64 -3.66
CA ASN A 246 -3.52 -12.68 -4.57
C ASN A 246 -2.63 -12.15 -5.72
N LYS A 247 -1.86 -11.07 -5.48
CA LYS A 247 -1.12 -10.38 -6.55
C LYS A 247 0.25 -10.98 -6.82
N LEU A 248 0.64 -10.98 -8.09
CA LEU A 248 1.94 -11.44 -8.57
C LEU A 248 3.06 -10.56 -7.97
N ASN A 249 4.16 -11.17 -7.51
CA ASN A 249 5.36 -10.53 -6.94
C ASN A 249 5.19 -9.81 -5.57
N GLY A 250 4.09 -10.03 -4.86
CA GLY A 250 3.89 -9.44 -3.52
C GLY A 250 4.98 -9.79 -2.51
N THR A 251 5.60 -10.97 -2.62
CA THR A 251 6.62 -11.44 -1.65
C THR A 251 7.93 -10.64 -1.77
N ALA A 252 8.42 -10.41 -2.99
CA ALA A 252 9.63 -9.61 -3.23
C ALA A 252 9.39 -8.14 -2.83
N LEU A 253 8.21 -7.61 -3.15
CA LEU A 253 7.84 -6.24 -2.80
C LEU A 253 7.70 -6.07 -1.29
N LEU A 254 7.10 -7.04 -0.58
CA LEU A 254 7.04 -7.05 0.88
C LEU A 254 8.45 -7.08 1.48
N SER A 255 9.35 -7.92 0.98
CA SER A 255 10.71 -8.05 1.53
C SER A 255 11.52 -6.75 1.43
N ASN A 256 11.51 -6.09 0.27
CA ASN A 256 12.19 -4.81 0.08
C ASN A 256 11.59 -3.72 0.95
N ALA A 257 10.26 -3.67 1.01
CA ALA A 257 9.59 -2.58 1.68
C ALA A 257 9.53 -2.76 3.20
N MET A 258 9.55 -3.99 3.73
CA MET A 258 9.79 -4.24 5.16
C MET A 258 11.20 -3.77 5.55
N GLY A 259 12.23 -4.03 4.74
CA GLY A 259 13.59 -3.54 5.02
C GLY A 259 13.68 -2.02 5.13
N GLU A 260 13.08 -1.29 4.18
CA GLU A 260 13.10 0.18 4.17
C GLU A 260 12.20 0.80 5.24
N SER A 261 11.01 0.23 5.49
CA SER A 261 10.04 0.80 6.44
C SER A 261 10.36 0.50 7.89
N TYR A 262 10.77 -0.73 8.24
CA TYR A 262 11.06 -1.08 9.63
C TYR A 262 12.26 -0.32 10.19
N GLY A 263 13.31 -0.10 9.37
CA GLY A 263 14.45 0.73 9.77
C GLY A 263 14.00 2.13 10.20
N TYR A 264 13.12 2.76 9.40
CA TYR A 264 12.59 4.10 9.69
C TYR A 264 11.70 4.14 10.95
N PHE A 265 10.76 3.20 11.10
CA PHE A 265 9.87 3.18 12.27
C PHE A 265 10.62 2.85 13.58
N LEU A 266 11.68 2.02 13.52
CA LEU A 266 12.51 1.71 14.68
C LEU A 266 13.41 2.89 15.08
N LEU A 267 14.06 3.56 14.11
CA LEU A 267 14.87 4.76 14.37
C LEU A 267 14.04 5.88 15.00
N ARG A 268 12.83 6.12 14.48
CA ARG A 268 11.97 7.17 15.04
C ARG A 268 11.40 6.83 16.42
N ARG A 269 11.21 5.54 16.72
CA ARG A 269 10.86 5.10 18.08
C ARG A 269 12.01 5.38 19.05
N HIS A 270 13.25 5.18 18.62
CA HIS A 270 14.44 5.53 19.41
C HIS A 270 14.48 7.03 19.73
N ASP A 271 14.25 7.90 18.73
CA ASP A 271 14.22 9.36 18.94
C ASP A 271 13.06 9.78 19.87
N SER A 272 11.87 9.19 19.72
CA SER A 272 10.72 9.51 20.59
C SER A 272 10.92 9.06 22.05
N CYS A 273 11.73 8.03 22.31
CA CYS A 273 12.09 7.63 23.67
C CYS A 273 13.19 8.51 24.25
N ALA A 274 14.16 8.95 23.44
CA ALA A 274 15.21 9.88 23.87
C ALA A 274 14.64 11.25 24.28
N ASP A 275 13.67 11.78 23.52
CA ASP A 275 12.98 13.03 23.84
C ASP A 275 12.19 12.96 25.16
N HIS A 276 11.77 11.76 25.60
CA HIS A 276 11.06 11.56 26.86
C HIS A 276 12.00 11.45 28.08
N GLU A 277 13.27 11.09 27.89
CA GLU A 277 14.28 11.10 28.96
C GLU A 277 14.80 12.52 29.26
N GLU A 278 14.81 13.43 28.27
CA GLU A 278 15.22 14.83 28.46
C GLU A 278 14.17 15.70 29.16
N GLN A 279 12.91 15.28 29.23
CA GLN A 279 11.84 16.02 29.94
C GLN A 279 11.75 15.71 31.45
N HIS A 280 12.55 14.78 31.95
CA HIS A 280 12.55 14.38 33.36
C HIS A 280 13.83 14.74 34.14
N HIS A 281 14.66 15.63 33.60
CA HIS A 281 15.79 16.25 34.31
C HIS A 281 15.58 17.74 34.61
#